data_AF-A0A3M6U0Y1-F1
#
_entry.id   AF-A0A3M6U0Y1-F1
#
_cell.length_a   1.000
_cell.length_b   1.000
_cell.length_c   1.000
_cell.angle_alpha   90.00
_cell.angle_beta   90.00
_cell.angle_gamma   90.00
#
_symmetry.space_group_name_H-M   'P 1'
#
loop_
_entity.id
_entity.type
_entity.pdbx_description
1 polymer ?
#
loop_
_entity_poly.entity_id
_entity_poly.type
_entity_poly.pdbx_seq_one_letter_code
_entity_poly.pdbx_strand_id
1 'polypeptide(L)'
;VFTKRNSNREELQVSQPDAMCIYAIIMQRMKRKNLMKNKEKKQSSLDYQDDVSIKDAYSPTKESLPERDKDLFYSLGDNCLLVHLNSSLWLCQGTLELLLYLCNLLGSVAEYTKHSNKRIVKHNPLNNLTLDPKSDQHLISLYSIIPESPIKVTRIKEIIKTTKEALDVPAGLLTYYPSLQMVHQASHTCPGIKTQMLERRSIMRGPLSGVRVLDMTRILAGPFTTMLLGDLGAEIIKIEKPESGDDTRSWAPPFCENESTYFLSINRNKKSIAVNIKDPKGTEIVRKLASKCDVLVENYLPGKLDKVGLGYDQLKTSVPSLIYCSITGFGRGGPYDQRPGYDVMVSGIGGLMHITGPEDSDPCKVGIAVTDITTGLYAHGAIMAALLQKQTTGLGQKIDCSLLASQIAMLSHVGTSYLNAGFETGRYGTAHHSIVPYQAFKTCDGHFLVGAGNDGLFRKLCKLLGLDNLADDPLYATNAARVENRHKLLPLLKECFQQRGTKEWAKAFEGSGIPCGPINNIKAVFEDPQVKYKKMVQELEHPTAGKIRIPGPAVEYNGQTCQGLPRAPPLLGQHTHEILTNLLEYSNKEISTLEHDGIIECHLQK
;
A
#
# COMPACT_ATOMS: atom_id res chain seq x y z
N VAL A 1 -5.33 42.69 -14.48
CA VAL A 1 -5.43 43.98 -13.77
C VAL A 1 -4.06 44.65 -13.82
N PHE A 2 -3.97 45.65 -14.70
CA PHE A 2 -3.06 46.80 -14.78
C PHE A 2 -1.52 46.68 -15.00
N THR A 3 -1.05 47.81 -15.53
CA THR A 3 0.04 48.11 -16.46
C THR A 3 1.11 49.03 -15.84
N LYS A 4 2.30 49.06 -16.46
CA LYS A 4 3.34 50.14 -16.56
C LYS A 4 3.49 51.19 -15.43
N ARG A 5 4.70 51.16 -14.84
CA ARG A 5 5.64 52.25 -14.44
C ARG A 5 5.04 53.56 -13.88
N ASN A 6 5.39 53.85 -12.63
CA ASN A 6 6.04 55.12 -12.31
C ASN A 6 7.03 54.99 -11.15
N SER A 7 8.06 55.81 -11.26
CA SER A 7 9.24 55.98 -10.40
C SER A 7 8.90 56.43 -8.98
N ASN A 8 9.40 55.69 -7.99
CA ASN A 8 9.95 56.24 -6.75
C ASN A 8 10.91 55.19 -6.17
N ARG A 9 12.12 55.63 -5.82
CA ARG A 9 13.10 54.81 -5.07
C ARG A 9 12.60 54.74 -3.63
N GLU A 10 12.06 53.60 -3.24
CA GLU A 10 12.02 53.17 -1.85
C GLU A 10 12.74 51.82 -1.76
N GLU A 11 13.70 51.74 -0.85
CA GLU A 11 14.46 50.53 -0.55
C GLU A 11 13.53 49.46 0.03
N LEU A 12 13.14 48.50 -0.80
CA LEU A 12 12.44 47.29 -0.35
C LEU A 12 13.47 46.32 0.26
N GLN A 13 13.46 46.22 1.60
CA GLN A 13 14.02 45.06 2.30
C GLN A 13 13.17 43.83 1.95
N VAL A 14 13.76 42.93 1.16
CA VAL A 14 13.13 41.66 0.76
C VAL A 14 13.52 40.58 1.77
N SER A 15 12.52 39.98 2.41
CA SER A 15 12.72 38.80 3.26
C SER A 15 13.14 37.58 2.40
N GLN A 16 14.00 36.71 2.94
CA GLN A 16 14.64 35.59 2.24
C GLN A 16 13.74 34.63 1.40
N PRO A 17 12.41 34.48 1.61
CA PRO A 17 11.59 33.61 0.76
C PRO A 17 11.39 34.10 -0.68
N ASP A 18 11.53 35.40 -0.97
CA ASP A 18 11.17 35.96 -2.29
C ASP A 18 12.30 35.90 -3.34
N ALA A 19 13.56 35.74 -2.91
CA ALA A 19 14.70 35.62 -3.81
C ALA A 19 14.70 34.30 -4.62
N MET A 20 14.15 33.23 -4.03
CA MET A 20 14.05 31.89 -4.67
C MET A 20 13.00 31.86 -5.78
N CYS A 21 11.89 32.59 -5.62
CA CYS A 21 10.86 32.72 -6.66
C CYS A 21 11.37 33.51 -7.87
N ILE A 22 12.15 34.57 -7.65
CA ILE A 22 12.75 35.35 -8.75
C ILE A 22 13.79 34.52 -9.51
N TYR A 23 14.61 33.72 -8.82
CA TYR A 23 15.59 32.84 -9.45
C TYR A 23 14.94 31.73 -10.28
N ALA A 24 13.85 31.11 -9.79
CA ALA A 24 13.09 30.10 -10.52
C ALA A 24 12.44 30.64 -11.81
N ILE A 25 11.93 31.87 -11.77
CA ILE A 25 11.31 32.53 -12.94
C ILE A 25 12.36 32.88 -14.00
N ILE A 26 13.56 33.34 -13.59
CA ILE A 26 14.68 33.63 -14.50
C ILE A 26 15.17 32.33 -15.17
N MET A 27 15.30 31.24 -14.41
CA MET A 27 15.75 29.94 -14.92
C MET A 27 14.73 29.30 -15.89
N GLN A 28 13.42 29.42 -15.63
CA GLN A 28 12.39 28.98 -16.58
C GLN A 28 12.39 29.80 -17.88
N ARG A 29 12.65 31.11 -17.81
CA ARG A 29 12.77 31.97 -19.01
C ARG A 29 14.01 31.63 -19.84
N MET A 30 15.14 31.31 -19.21
CA MET A 30 16.34 30.85 -19.91
C MET A 30 16.16 29.48 -20.57
N LYS A 31 15.47 28.54 -19.90
CA LYS A 31 15.12 27.23 -20.48
C LYS A 31 14.20 27.36 -21.70
N ARG A 32 13.21 28.26 -21.67
CA ARG A 32 12.33 28.52 -22.83
C ARG A 32 13.05 29.17 -24.01
N LYS A 33 13.99 30.10 -23.77
CA LYS A 33 14.80 30.71 -24.84
C LYS A 33 15.74 29.70 -25.53
N ASN A 34 16.31 28.77 -24.77
CA ASN A 34 17.18 27.73 -25.32
C ASN A 34 16.40 26.64 -26.08
N LEU A 35 15.16 26.32 -25.65
CA LEU A 35 14.31 25.39 -26.40
C LEU A 35 13.83 25.96 -27.75
N MET A 36 13.59 27.27 -27.83
CA MET A 36 13.17 27.93 -29.07
C MET A 36 14.33 28.03 -30.08
N LYS A 37 15.55 28.34 -29.61
CA LYS A 37 16.76 28.32 -30.47
C LYS A 37 17.10 26.94 -31.04
N ASN A 38 16.75 25.86 -30.34
CA ASN A 38 16.99 24.49 -30.82
C ASN A 38 15.92 23.97 -31.80
N LYS A 39 14.76 24.61 -31.88
CA LYS A 39 13.74 24.31 -32.90
C LYS A 39 13.99 25.02 -34.23
N GLU A 40 14.64 26.19 -34.21
CA GLU A 40 14.99 26.95 -35.44
C GLU A 40 16.23 26.40 -36.17
N LYS A 41 17.01 25.50 -35.56
CA LYS A 41 18.20 24.88 -36.18
C LYS A 41 17.96 23.53 -36.90
N LYS A 42 16.71 23.05 -36.97
CA LYS A 42 16.39 21.75 -37.60
C LYS A 42 15.78 21.84 -39.00
N GLN A 43 15.93 22.97 -39.68
CA GLN A 43 15.36 23.16 -41.02
C GLN A 43 16.33 23.91 -41.95
N SER A 44 17.49 23.30 -42.25
CA SER A 44 18.28 23.58 -43.45
C SER A 44 19.40 22.53 -43.65
N SER A 45 19.23 21.73 -44.72
CA SER A 45 20.25 21.20 -45.66
C SER A 45 21.53 20.47 -45.20
N LEU A 46 21.67 19.22 -45.71
CA LEU A 46 22.80 18.63 -46.46
C LEU A 46 24.23 18.89 -45.97
N ASP A 47 24.90 17.86 -45.43
CA ASP A 47 25.91 17.02 -46.11
C ASP A 47 26.63 16.14 -45.08
N TYR A 48 27.00 14.93 -45.50
CA TYR A 48 27.63 13.90 -44.69
C TYR A 48 29.11 13.78 -45.12
N GLN A 49 30.06 14.06 -44.21
CA GLN A 49 31.36 13.39 -44.03
C GLN A 49 32.24 14.21 -43.06
N ASP A 50 32.62 13.61 -41.93
CA ASP A 50 34.02 13.47 -41.47
C ASP A 50 34.11 13.02 -40.00
N ASP A 51 34.99 12.06 -39.77
CA ASP A 51 35.43 11.49 -38.49
C ASP A 51 36.13 12.54 -37.60
N VAL A 52 35.72 12.71 -36.34
CA VAL A 52 36.63 13.15 -35.24
C VAL A 52 36.18 12.59 -33.89
N SER A 53 37.11 11.94 -33.18
CA SER A 53 36.98 11.46 -31.81
C SER A 53 36.80 12.60 -30.79
N ILE A 54 35.84 12.49 -29.88
CA ILE A 54 35.69 13.42 -28.75
C ILE A 54 36.52 12.91 -27.56
N LYS A 55 37.77 13.39 -27.46
CA LYS A 55 38.42 13.67 -26.18
C LYS A 55 38.34 15.20 -25.97
N ASP A 56 38.12 15.60 -24.73
CA ASP A 56 38.20 16.94 -24.17
C ASP A 56 37.04 17.93 -24.42
N ALA A 57 36.25 18.17 -23.36
CA ALA A 57 35.60 19.46 -23.13
C ALA A 57 35.29 19.71 -21.63
N TYR A 58 36.16 20.51 -21.01
CA TYR A 58 35.97 21.48 -19.92
C TYR A 58 35.77 21.05 -18.45
N SER A 59 36.88 21.13 -17.70
CA SER A 59 36.94 21.40 -16.25
C SER A 59 37.03 22.91 -15.99
N PRO A 60 36.32 23.51 -15.01
CA PRO A 60 36.41 24.94 -14.73
C PRO A 60 37.68 25.27 -13.93
N THR A 61 38.39 26.33 -14.34
CA THR A 61 39.57 26.89 -13.66
C THR A 61 39.20 28.02 -12.67
N LYS A 62 40.12 28.22 -11.70
CA LYS A 62 40.10 28.99 -10.44
C LYS A 62 39.69 30.48 -10.49
N GLU A 63 39.39 31.05 -11.65
CA GLU A 63 39.19 32.50 -11.82
C GLU A 63 37.72 32.96 -11.75
N SER A 64 36.77 32.04 -11.58
CA SER A 64 35.32 32.35 -11.62
C SER A 64 34.64 32.48 -10.24
N LEU A 65 35.40 32.48 -9.13
CA LEU A 65 34.85 32.55 -7.77
C LEU A 65 35.02 33.92 -7.10
N PRO A 66 34.00 34.44 -6.40
CA PRO A 66 34.09 35.67 -5.59
C PRO A 66 35.17 35.58 -4.50
N GLU A 67 35.81 36.71 -4.17
CA GLU A 67 36.96 36.79 -3.24
C GLU A 67 36.72 36.22 -1.83
N ARG A 68 35.48 36.14 -1.37
CA ARG A 68 35.14 35.59 -0.04
C ARG A 68 35.25 34.06 0.04
N ASP A 69 35.35 33.38 -1.09
CA ASP A 69 35.37 31.91 -1.20
C ASP A 69 36.76 31.34 -1.57
N LYS A 70 37.77 32.20 -1.75
CA LYS A 70 39.15 31.76 -2.08
C LYS A 70 39.89 31.19 -0.88
N ASP A 71 39.57 31.63 0.35
CA ASP A 71 40.20 31.13 1.57
C ASP A 71 39.66 29.76 2.02
N LEU A 72 38.45 29.38 1.56
CA LEU A 72 37.89 28.05 1.84
C LEU A 72 38.52 26.95 0.95
N PHE A 73 39.16 27.34 -0.16
CA PHE A 73 39.74 26.41 -1.12
C PHE A 73 41.13 25.90 -0.72
N TYR A 74 41.77 26.50 0.29
CA TYR A 74 43.13 26.17 0.70
C TYR A 74 43.24 25.22 1.91
N SER A 75 42.14 24.76 2.53
CA SER A 75 42.21 23.86 3.70
C SER A 75 41.65 22.44 3.51
N LEU A 76 41.23 22.06 2.30
CA LEU A 76 40.67 20.72 2.03
C LEU A 76 41.46 20.01 0.92
N GLY A 77 42.64 19.51 1.29
CA GLY A 77 43.32 18.43 0.58
C GLY A 77 42.92 17.09 1.19
N ASP A 78 42.38 16.21 0.35
CA ASP A 78 42.14 14.77 0.48
C ASP A 78 41.65 14.20 1.84
N ASN A 79 40.43 13.66 1.80
CA ASN A 79 39.72 12.90 2.83
C ASN A 79 39.23 13.68 4.06
N CYS A 80 38.06 14.31 3.96
CA CYS A 80 37.17 14.52 5.12
C CYS A 80 35.70 14.74 4.70
N LEU A 81 34.80 14.02 5.37
CA LEU A 81 33.35 14.18 5.30
C LEU A 81 32.96 15.26 6.33
N LEU A 82 32.56 16.45 5.87
CA LEU A 82 32.18 17.56 6.76
C LEU A 82 30.66 17.52 7.04
N VAL A 83 30.30 17.12 8.25
CA VAL A 83 28.95 17.28 8.83
C VAL A 83 28.93 18.61 9.58
N HIS A 84 28.11 19.57 9.12
CA HIS A 84 27.86 20.80 9.87
C HIS A 84 26.78 20.55 10.94
N LEU A 85 27.16 20.66 12.21
CA LEU A 85 26.27 20.67 13.37
C LEU A 85 26.22 22.08 13.97
N ASN A 86 25.02 22.66 13.99
CA ASN A 86 24.52 23.72 14.87
C ASN A 86 22.99 23.67 14.70
N SER A 87 22.11 23.48 15.68
CA SER A 87 22.19 23.65 17.13
C SER A 87 21.10 22.81 17.84
N SER A 88 21.52 22.08 18.89
CA SER A 88 20.81 21.77 20.15
C SER A 88 19.28 21.54 20.19
N LEU A 89 18.83 20.27 20.07
CA LEU A 89 17.86 19.57 20.98
C LEU A 89 17.50 18.12 20.55
N TRP A 90 18.30 17.45 19.71
CA TRP A 90 17.96 16.13 19.12
C TRP A 90 18.99 15.00 19.36
N LEU A 91 19.89 15.14 20.34
CA LEU A 91 21.06 14.26 20.47
C LEU A 91 20.91 13.01 21.36
N CYS A 92 19.72 12.70 21.87
CA CYS A 92 19.52 11.47 22.67
C CYS A 92 18.97 10.27 21.89
N GLN A 93 18.46 10.44 20.67
CA GLN A 93 17.82 9.34 19.92
C GLN A 93 18.72 8.81 18.79
N GLY A 94 19.40 9.71 18.06
CA GLY A 94 20.32 9.31 16.98
C GLY A 94 21.55 8.54 17.46
N THR A 95 22.05 8.82 18.66
CA THR A 95 23.22 8.15 19.24
C THR A 95 22.93 6.69 19.59
N LEU A 96 21.70 6.38 20.00
CA LEU A 96 21.27 5.02 20.35
C LEU A 96 21.03 4.17 19.09
N GLU A 97 20.46 4.76 18.04
CA GLU A 97 20.26 4.09 16.75
C GLU A 97 21.58 3.80 16.05
N LEU A 98 22.55 4.72 16.13
CA LEU A 98 23.90 4.51 15.59
C LEU A 98 24.64 3.39 16.35
N LEU A 99 24.50 3.33 17.68
CA LEU A 99 25.06 2.26 18.52
C LEU A 99 24.41 0.89 18.22
N LEU A 100 23.09 0.84 18.05
CA LEU A 100 22.36 -0.38 17.66
C LEU A 100 22.74 -0.85 16.25
N TYR A 101 22.92 0.09 15.32
CA TYR A 101 23.36 -0.21 13.95
C TYR A 101 24.79 -0.76 13.93
N LEU A 102 25.71 -0.16 14.70
CA LEU A 102 27.10 -0.64 14.84
C LEU A 102 27.17 -2.00 15.54
N CYS A 103 26.34 -2.24 16.57
CA CYS A 103 26.23 -3.56 17.22
C CYS A 103 25.69 -4.64 16.26
N ASN A 104 24.70 -4.30 15.42
CA ASN A 104 24.19 -5.21 14.39
C ASN A 104 25.22 -5.48 13.28
N LEU A 105 25.99 -4.47 12.88
CA LEU A 105 27.06 -4.62 11.90
C LEU A 105 28.19 -5.54 12.43
N LEU A 106 28.54 -5.40 13.72
CA LEU A 106 29.54 -6.26 14.36
C LEU A 106 29.03 -7.69 14.60
N GLY A 107 27.73 -7.87 14.88
CA GLY A 107 27.10 -9.19 14.97
C GLY A 107 27.05 -9.93 13.63
N SER A 108 26.77 -9.21 12.54
CA SER A 108 26.67 -9.79 11.20
C SER A 108 28.04 -10.12 10.58
N VAL A 109 29.12 -9.41 10.94
CA VAL A 109 30.49 -9.77 10.54
C VAL A 109 30.96 -11.06 11.23
N ALA A 110 30.52 -11.34 12.46
CA ALA A 110 30.81 -12.58 13.17
C ALA A 110 30.03 -13.80 12.61
N GLU A 111 28.85 -13.57 12.01
CA GLU A 111 28.06 -14.60 11.32
C GLU A 111 28.59 -14.88 9.90
N TYR A 112 29.05 -13.85 9.18
CA TYR A 112 29.58 -13.99 7.82
C TYR A 112 30.92 -14.76 7.78
N THR A 113 31.71 -14.69 8.85
CA THR A 113 32.96 -15.47 9.01
C THR A 113 32.71 -16.93 9.41
N LYS A 114 31.48 -17.29 9.81
CA LYS A 114 31.10 -18.67 10.17
C LYS A 114 30.59 -19.49 8.98
N HIS A 115 30.21 -18.85 7.86
CA HIS A 115 29.51 -19.51 6.74
C HIS A 115 30.22 -19.51 5.38
N SER A 116 31.48 -19.09 5.30
CA SER A 116 32.26 -19.13 4.06
C SER A 116 33.41 -20.13 4.14
N ASN A 117 33.10 -21.43 4.05
CA ASN A 117 34.03 -22.43 3.52
C ASN A 117 33.34 -23.72 3.05
N LYS A 118 33.62 -24.08 1.77
CA LYS A 118 33.38 -25.34 1.02
C LYS A 118 32.13 -25.43 0.09
N ARG A 119 32.41 -25.29 -1.22
CA ARG A 119 31.89 -26.06 -2.37
C ARG A 119 33.10 -26.90 -2.85
N ILE A 120 33.12 -28.19 -3.21
CA ILE A 120 32.28 -29.08 -4.06
C ILE A 120 32.68 -30.56 -3.68
N VAL A 121 31.81 -31.57 -3.69
CA VAL A 121 31.75 -32.76 -4.60
C VAL A 121 30.69 -33.79 -4.09
N LYS A 122 30.11 -34.53 -5.05
CA LYS A 122 28.93 -35.44 -5.10
C LYS A 122 28.86 -36.68 -4.17
N HIS A 123 27.61 -37.16 -4.05
CA HIS A 123 27.05 -38.51 -3.76
C HIS A 123 26.37 -38.78 -2.38
N ASN A 124 25.18 -39.40 -2.48
CA ASN A 124 24.19 -39.85 -1.48
C ASN A 124 24.54 -41.28 -0.97
N PRO A 125 23.82 -41.94 -0.03
CA PRO A 125 23.10 -41.57 1.20
C PRO A 125 23.57 -42.39 2.46
N LEU A 126 23.04 -42.09 3.67
CA LEU A 126 22.71 -42.98 4.82
C LEU A 126 23.15 -42.49 6.23
N ASN A 127 22.15 -42.51 7.13
CA ASN A 127 22.09 -42.94 8.53
C ASN A 127 23.00 -42.36 9.64
N ASN A 128 22.31 -41.96 10.71
CA ASN A 128 22.63 -42.03 12.14
C ASN A 128 24.07 -41.75 12.59
N LEU A 129 24.26 -40.68 13.39
CA LEU A 129 25.09 -40.70 14.61
C LEU A 129 24.80 -39.47 15.49
N THR A 130 24.44 -39.75 16.73
CA THR A 130 24.34 -38.86 17.90
C THR A 130 25.68 -38.78 18.64
N LEU A 131 25.79 -37.79 19.57
CA LEU A 131 26.82 -37.59 20.65
C LEU A 131 28.00 -36.66 20.25
N ASP A 132 28.57 -35.75 21.05
CA ASP A 132 28.46 -35.28 22.45
C ASP A 132 29.31 -33.96 22.55
N PRO A 133 29.04 -32.96 23.42
CA PRO A 133 29.76 -31.70 23.46
C PRO A 133 30.81 -31.69 24.57
N LYS A 134 32.10 -31.89 24.23
CA LYS A 134 33.28 -31.44 25.02
C LYS A 134 34.58 -31.84 24.32
N SER A 135 35.28 -30.87 23.73
CA SER A 135 36.75 -30.84 23.68
C SER A 135 37.22 -29.53 23.04
N ASP A 136 37.42 -28.52 23.87
CA ASP A 136 38.34 -27.40 23.59
C ASP A 136 39.76 -27.94 23.64
N GLN A 137 40.40 -28.15 22.48
CA GLN A 137 41.86 -28.19 22.29
C GLN A 137 42.16 -28.56 20.83
N HIS A 138 42.21 -27.58 19.92
CA HIS A 138 42.99 -27.64 18.66
C HIS A 138 42.96 -26.27 17.93
N LEU A 139 43.37 -25.20 18.61
CA LEU A 139 43.59 -23.89 17.99
C LEU A 139 44.99 -23.33 18.29
N ILE A 140 46.01 -24.21 18.24
CA ILE A 140 47.42 -23.81 18.25
C ILE A 140 48.16 -24.64 17.19
N SER A 141 47.90 -24.39 15.90
CA SER A 141 48.82 -24.80 14.82
C SER A 141 48.56 -24.14 13.44
N LEU A 142 47.82 -23.04 13.35
CA LEU A 142 47.47 -22.41 12.06
C LEU A 142 48.01 -20.98 11.91
N TYR A 143 49.16 -20.69 12.51
CA TYR A 143 49.78 -19.35 12.50
C TYR A 143 50.89 -19.15 11.46
N SER A 144 51.04 -20.02 10.45
CA SER A 144 52.26 -20.02 9.61
C SER A 144 52.09 -19.63 8.14
N ILE A 145 50.90 -19.33 7.61
CA ILE A 145 50.76 -19.04 6.16
C ILE A 145 49.69 -17.98 5.89
N ILE A 146 49.98 -16.70 6.16
CA ILE A 146 49.33 -15.55 5.51
C ILE A 146 50.37 -14.42 5.36
N PRO A 147 50.66 -13.90 4.14
CA PRO A 147 51.52 -12.75 3.94
C PRO A 147 50.87 -11.45 4.43
N GLU A 148 51.71 -10.55 4.93
CA GLU A 148 51.40 -9.29 5.61
C GLU A 148 50.42 -8.36 4.85
N SER A 149 49.42 -7.85 5.57
CA SER A 149 48.70 -6.62 5.22
C SER A 149 48.67 -5.69 6.45
N PRO A 150 49.20 -4.44 6.35
CA PRO A 150 49.40 -3.57 7.51
C PRO A 150 48.16 -2.73 7.80
N ILE A 151 47.09 -3.36 8.28
CA ILE A 151 46.06 -2.66 9.06
C ILE A 151 46.35 -2.93 10.53
N LYS A 152 47.07 -2.00 11.15
CA LYS A 152 47.63 -2.08 12.51
C LYS A 152 46.59 -2.59 13.53
N VAL A 153 46.82 -3.81 14.03
CA VAL A 153 46.19 -4.46 15.20
C VAL A 153 46.16 -3.56 16.44
N THR A 154 47.03 -2.54 16.49
CA THR A 154 47.07 -1.49 17.52
C THR A 154 45.78 -0.69 17.61
N ARG A 155 45.10 -0.42 16.48
CA ARG A 155 43.90 0.45 16.43
C ARG A 155 42.65 -0.25 16.97
N ILE A 156 42.56 -1.57 16.81
CA ILE A 156 41.48 -2.39 17.39
C ILE A 156 41.65 -2.51 18.92
N LYS A 157 42.89 -2.61 19.41
CA LYS A 157 43.18 -2.61 20.85
C LYS A 157 42.87 -1.28 21.51
N GLU A 158 43.12 -0.15 20.83
CA GLU A 158 42.70 1.17 21.30
C GLU A 158 41.18 1.30 21.35
N ILE A 159 40.45 0.90 20.30
CA ILE A 159 38.98 0.96 20.28
C ILE A 159 38.37 0.10 21.39
N ILE A 160 38.90 -1.11 21.63
CA ILE A 160 38.44 -1.98 22.73
C ILE A 160 38.75 -1.36 24.10
N LYS A 161 39.90 -0.69 24.25
CA LYS A 161 40.28 0.02 25.48
C LYS A 161 39.38 1.23 25.73
N THR A 162 39.12 2.06 24.72
CA THR A 162 38.24 3.22 24.81
C THR A 162 36.78 2.82 25.07
N THR A 163 36.34 1.67 24.53
CA THR A 163 34.99 1.14 24.80
C THR A 163 34.86 0.57 26.21
N LYS A 164 35.93 -0.02 26.77
CA LYS A 164 35.97 -0.45 28.17
C LYS A 164 36.02 0.72 29.14
N GLU A 165 36.77 1.77 28.82
CA GLU A 165 36.86 3.00 29.63
C GLU A 165 35.57 3.83 29.57
N ALA A 166 34.81 3.79 28.46
CA ALA A 166 33.48 4.41 28.35
C ALA A 166 32.38 3.68 29.15
N LEU A 167 32.61 2.42 29.55
CA LEU A 167 31.69 1.62 30.36
C LEU A 167 31.99 1.70 31.87
N ASP A 168 33.10 2.31 32.28
CA ASP A 168 33.43 2.61 33.68
C ASP A 168 33.11 4.08 33.98
N VAL A 169 31.82 4.39 34.16
CA VAL A 169 31.39 5.70 34.66
C VAL A 169 31.61 5.74 36.18
N PRO A 170 32.40 6.69 36.73
CA PRO A 170 32.55 6.81 38.18
C PRO A 170 31.21 7.07 38.85
N ALA A 171 30.99 6.47 40.02
CA ALA A 171 29.73 6.47 40.78
C ALA A 171 29.11 7.86 41.09
N GLY A 172 29.81 8.96 40.79
CA GLY A 172 29.34 10.34 41.01
C GLY A 172 28.37 10.90 39.96
N LEU A 173 28.12 10.23 38.83
CA LEU A 173 27.20 10.71 37.78
C LEU A 173 25.83 9.98 37.75
N LEU A 174 25.62 9.02 38.65
CA LEU A 174 24.37 8.26 38.79
C LEU A 174 23.26 8.99 39.57
N THR A 175 23.51 10.20 40.05
CA THR A 175 22.57 10.97 40.87
C THR A 175 21.48 11.71 40.09
N TYR A 176 21.49 11.70 38.75
CA TYR A 176 20.55 12.51 37.94
C TYR A 176 19.54 11.74 37.07
N TYR A 177 19.57 10.39 37.03
CA TYR A 177 18.64 9.62 36.19
C TYR A 177 18.20 8.28 36.83
N PRO A 178 17.08 8.26 37.57
CA PRO A 178 16.56 7.05 38.24
C PRO A 178 16.24 5.87 37.31
N SER A 179 15.98 6.14 36.02
CA SER A 179 15.63 5.14 35.01
C SER A 179 16.81 4.28 34.54
N LEU A 180 18.04 4.81 34.58
CA LEU A 180 19.25 4.08 34.18
C LEU A 180 19.75 3.12 35.28
N GLN A 181 19.45 3.44 36.55
CA GLN A 181 19.83 2.63 37.71
C GLN A 181 19.04 1.30 37.76
N MET A 182 17.76 1.32 37.34
CA MET A 182 16.94 0.11 37.22
C MET A 182 17.44 -0.87 36.17
N VAL A 183 17.93 -0.37 35.02
CA VAL A 183 18.40 -1.22 33.92
C VAL A 183 19.72 -1.91 34.26
N HIS A 184 20.63 -1.20 34.96
CA HIS A 184 21.91 -1.74 35.37
C HIS A 184 21.80 -2.77 36.52
N GLN A 185 20.89 -2.55 37.47
CA GLN A 185 20.62 -3.54 38.53
C GLN A 185 19.89 -4.79 38.02
N ALA A 186 19.04 -4.66 36.99
CA ALA A 186 18.30 -5.79 36.40
C ALA A 186 19.19 -6.70 35.53
N SER A 187 20.30 -6.19 34.97
CA SER A 187 21.17 -6.97 34.07
C SER A 187 22.07 -7.98 34.78
N HIS A 188 22.23 -7.88 36.10
CA HIS A 188 23.16 -8.71 36.87
C HIS A 188 22.52 -9.83 37.70
N THR A 189 21.18 -9.99 37.70
CA THR A 189 20.51 -10.89 38.67
C THR A 189 19.58 -11.96 38.10
N CYS A 190 19.38 -12.11 36.78
CA CYS A 190 18.48 -13.16 36.29
C CYS A 190 18.79 -13.66 34.86
N PRO A 191 19.33 -14.89 34.70
CA PRO A 191 19.57 -15.49 33.37
C PRO A 191 18.28 -15.83 32.59
N GLY A 192 17.09 -15.73 33.20
CA GLY A 192 15.81 -16.15 32.61
C GLY A 192 15.02 -15.10 31.82
N ILE A 193 15.42 -13.82 31.85
CA ILE A 193 14.62 -12.74 31.22
C ILE A 193 14.93 -12.61 29.71
N LYS A 194 16.16 -12.94 29.27
CA LYS A 194 16.53 -12.87 27.85
C LYS A 194 15.67 -13.80 26.97
N THR A 195 15.32 -14.98 27.49
CA THR A 195 14.51 -15.95 26.73
C THR A 195 13.03 -15.54 26.68
N GLN A 196 12.47 -14.98 27.76
CA GLN A 196 11.07 -14.48 27.74
C GLN A 196 10.87 -13.18 26.94
N MET A 197 11.90 -12.33 26.79
CA MET A 197 11.82 -11.16 25.91
C MET A 197 11.97 -11.49 24.42
N LEU A 198 12.69 -12.57 24.09
CA LEU A 198 12.82 -13.08 22.71
C LEU A 198 11.66 -14.02 22.32
N GLU A 199 11.04 -14.71 23.28
CA GLU A 199 9.86 -15.58 23.06
C GLU A 199 8.51 -14.87 23.13
N ARG A 200 8.48 -13.58 23.53
CA ARG A 200 7.48 -12.67 22.96
C ARG A 200 7.79 -12.61 21.47
N ARG A 201 7.30 -13.58 20.70
CA ARG A 201 7.06 -13.43 19.25
C ARG A 201 6.69 -11.99 19.08
N SER A 202 7.52 -11.21 18.39
CA SER A 202 7.16 -9.85 18.04
C SER A 202 5.79 -9.98 17.40
N ILE A 203 4.73 -9.61 18.13
CA ILE A 203 3.43 -9.41 17.53
C ILE A 203 3.78 -8.34 16.52
N MET A 204 3.93 -8.72 15.25
CA MET A 204 4.30 -7.77 14.22
C MET A 204 3.18 -6.75 14.26
N ARG A 205 3.51 -5.60 14.83
CA ARG A 205 2.67 -4.43 14.83
C ARG A 205 2.60 -4.05 13.36
N GLY A 206 1.40 -4.18 12.77
CA GLY A 206 1.20 -3.84 11.36
C GLY A 206 1.61 -2.40 11.05
N PRO A 207 1.84 -2.04 9.78
CA PRO A 207 2.34 -0.73 9.37
C PRO A 207 1.53 0.47 9.89
N LEU A 208 0.25 0.27 10.19
CA LEU A 208 -0.65 1.28 10.77
C LEU A 208 -0.88 1.11 12.28
N SER A 209 0.00 0.38 12.97
CA SER A 209 -0.09 0.27 14.43
C SER A 209 0.06 1.62 15.09
N GLY A 210 -0.87 1.95 15.98
CA GLY A 210 -0.97 3.25 16.62
C GLY A 210 -1.89 4.24 15.88
N VAL A 211 -2.30 3.94 14.65
CA VAL A 211 -3.34 4.71 13.94
C VAL A 211 -4.70 4.24 14.41
N ARG A 212 -5.57 5.19 14.78
CA ARG A 212 -6.98 4.91 15.11
C ARG A 212 -7.93 5.53 14.10
N VAL A 213 -8.90 4.74 13.65
CA VAL A 213 -9.90 5.11 12.63
C VAL A 213 -11.30 5.04 13.23
N LEU A 214 -12.04 6.14 13.15
CA LEU A 214 -13.46 6.20 13.43
C LEU A 214 -14.23 5.88 12.14
N ASP A 215 -14.80 4.68 12.10
CA ASP A 215 -15.57 4.16 10.96
C ASP A 215 -17.06 4.45 11.17
N MET A 216 -17.56 5.52 10.55
CA MET A 216 -18.99 5.85 10.51
C MET A 216 -19.66 5.37 9.22
N THR A 217 -19.05 4.38 8.55
CA THR A 217 -19.50 3.94 7.22
C THR A 217 -20.48 2.78 7.31
N ARG A 218 -21.27 2.62 6.24
CA ARG A 218 -22.23 1.53 6.07
C ARG A 218 -22.08 0.87 4.70
N ILE A 219 -22.62 -0.33 4.55
CA ILE A 219 -22.72 -1.04 3.26
C ILE A 219 -21.35 -1.51 2.77
N LEU A 220 -20.76 -0.97 1.70
CA LEU A 220 -19.60 -1.62 1.07
C LEU A 220 -18.36 -0.74 0.93
N ALA A 221 -18.40 0.35 0.15
CA ALA A 221 -17.18 1.11 -0.17
C ALA A 221 -16.43 1.60 1.08
N GLY A 222 -17.15 2.20 2.02
CA GLY A 222 -16.59 2.66 3.29
C GLY A 222 -16.11 1.51 4.19
N PRO A 223 -16.95 0.49 4.48
CA PRO A 223 -16.53 -0.62 5.31
C PRO A 223 -15.35 -1.40 4.75
N PHE A 224 -15.26 -1.54 3.43
CA PHE A 224 -14.12 -2.15 2.74
C PHE A 224 -12.85 -1.31 2.92
N THR A 225 -12.94 0.02 2.78
CA THR A 225 -11.82 0.95 3.03
C THR A 225 -11.24 0.75 4.43
N THR A 226 -12.09 0.80 5.46
CA THR A 226 -11.64 0.73 6.85
C THR A 226 -11.18 -0.67 7.24
N MET A 227 -11.75 -1.72 6.64
CA MET A 227 -11.25 -3.09 6.79
C MET A 227 -9.81 -3.22 6.26
N LEU A 228 -9.50 -2.65 5.09
CA LEU A 228 -8.13 -2.67 4.55
C LEU A 228 -7.14 -1.95 5.48
N LEU A 229 -7.53 -0.82 6.09
CA LEU A 229 -6.71 -0.16 7.10
C LEU A 229 -6.52 -1.03 8.35
N GLY A 230 -7.56 -1.75 8.76
CA GLY A 230 -7.50 -2.74 9.85
C GLY A 230 -6.58 -3.92 9.55
N ASP A 231 -6.56 -4.39 8.30
CA ASP A 231 -5.65 -5.43 7.82
C ASP A 231 -4.17 -4.99 7.87
N LEU A 232 -3.91 -3.68 7.85
CA LEU A 232 -2.59 -3.07 8.07
C LEU A 232 -2.30 -2.76 9.55
N GLY A 233 -3.20 -3.11 10.47
CA GLY A 233 -3.00 -2.97 11.92
C GLY A 233 -3.57 -1.71 12.56
N ALA A 234 -4.35 -0.90 11.83
CA ALA A 234 -5.06 0.23 12.44
C ALA A 234 -6.16 -0.24 13.41
N GLU A 235 -6.38 0.51 14.49
CA GLU A 235 -7.53 0.28 15.37
C GLU A 235 -8.79 0.90 14.74
N ILE A 236 -9.69 0.05 14.24
CA ILE A 236 -10.94 0.49 13.62
C ILE A 236 -12.08 0.45 14.64
N ILE A 237 -12.71 1.59 14.89
CA ILE A 237 -13.89 1.74 15.75
C ILE A 237 -15.09 2.05 14.87
N LYS A 238 -15.95 1.06 14.65
CA LYS A 238 -17.16 1.18 13.84
C LYS A 238 -18.32 1.70 14.68
N ILE A 239 -18.85 2.86 14.31
CA ILE A 239 -20.09 3.41 14.85
C ILE A 239 -21.27 2.75 14.14
N GLU A 240 -22.16 2.15 14.91
CA GLU A 240 -23.33 1.45 14.41
C GLU A 240 -24.61 1.99 15.05
N LYS A 241 -25.74 1.82 14.37
CA LYS A 241 -27.05 2.15 14.95
C LYS A 241 -27.40 1.09 15.99
N PRO A 242 -27.93 1.48 17.17
CA PRO A 242 -28.58 0.52 18.06
C PRO A 242 -29.67 -0.28 17.31
N GLU A 243 -29.88 -1.50 17.75
CA GLU A 243 -30.81 -2.53 17.28
C GLU A 243 -30.48 -3.10 15.90
N SER A 244 -30.24 -2.25 14.90
CA SER A 244 -30.12 -2.68 13.50
C SER A 244 -28.68 -2.81 13.01
N GLY A 245 -27.76 -2.02 13.57
CA GLY A 245 -26.39 -1.89 13.10
C GLY A 245 -26.26 -1.42 11.64
N ASP A 246 -25.20 -1.87 10.98
CA ASP A 246 -24.99 -1.77 9.53
C ASP A 246 -26.07 -2.56 8.75
N ASP A 247 -26.55 -2.03 7.62
CA ASP A 247 -27.58 -2.69 6.80
C ASP A 247 -27.14 -4.08 6.33
N THR A 248 -25.84 -4.25 6.11
CA THR A 248 -25.28 -5.55 5.66
C THR A 248 -25.42 -6.67 6.67
N ARG A 249 -25.71 -6.38 7.95
CA ARG A 249 -26.02 -7.41 8.96
C ARG A 249 -27.26 -8.23 8.59
N SER A 250 -28.23 -7.62 7.90
CA SER A 250 -29.48 -8.27 7.49
C SER A 250 -29.53 -8.70 6.02
N TRP A 251 -28.50 -8.37 5.22
CA TRP A 251 -28.46 -8.73 3.80
C TRP A 251 -28.09 -10.20 3.60
N ALA A 252 -29.11 -11.05 3.53
CA ALA A 252 -28.99 -12.48 3.30
C ALA A 252 -30.27 -13.01 2.60
N PRO A 253 -30.28 -14.27 2.09
CA PRO A 253 -29.23 -15.29 2.16
C PRO A 253 -27.99 -14.98 1.28
N PRO A 254 -26.84 -15.63 1.54
CA PRO A 254 -26.64 -16.68 2.55
C PRO A 254 -26.23 -16.13 3.93
N PHE A 255 -26.68 -16.83 4.97
CA PHE A 255 -26.19 -16.69 6.34
C PHE A 255 -25.11 -17.74 6.63
N CYS A 256 -24.17 -17.42 7.52
CA CYS A 256 -23.32 -18.36 8.23
C CYS A 256 -23.85 -18.41 9.67
N GLU A 257 -24.54 -19.48 10.03
CA GLU A 257 -25.41 -19.49 11.22
C GLU A 257 -26.42 -18.33 11.18
N ASN A 258 -26.31 -17.36 12.10
CA ASN A 258 -27.19 -16.19 12.16
C ASN A 258 -26.55 -14.91 11.59
N GLU A 259 -25.32 -15.00 11.07
CA GLU A 259 -24.56 -13.83 10.60
C GLU A 259 -24.59 -13.74 9.07
N SER A 260 -24.89 -12.55 8.54
CA SER A 260 -24.83 -12.33 7.08
C SER A 260 -23.40 -12.52 6.59
N THR A 261 -23.21 -13.36 5.57
CA THR A 261 -21.92 -13.51 4.89
C THR A 261 -21.42 -12.18 4.29
N TYR A 262 -22.33 -11.26 3.98
CA TYR A 262 -22.00 -9.94 3.48
C TYR A 262 -21.30 -9.11 4.56
N PHE A 263 -21.92 -8.99 5.75
CA PHE A 263 -21.30 -8.31 6.88
C PHE A 263 -19.95 -8.94 7.26
N LEU A 264 -19.89 -10.28 7.27
CA LEU A 264 -18.68 -11.01 7.62
C LEU A 264 -17.51 -10.73 6.65
N SER A 265 -17.82 -10.47 5.37
CA SER A 265 -16.80 -10.28 4.33
C SER A 265 -16.05 -8.94 4.40
N ILE A 266 -16.59 -7.93 5.10
CA ILE A 266 -16.09 -6.54 5.02
C ILE A 266 -15.89 -5.85 6.39
N ASN A 267 -15.98 -6.59 7.49
CA ASN A 267 -15.88 -6.01 8.85
C ASN A 267 -14.91 -6.73 9.79
N ARG A 268 -14.02 -7.60 9.28
CA ARG A 268 -12.93 -8.16 10.10
C ARG A 268 -12.03 -7.05 10.64
N ASN A 269 -11.32 -7.34 11.74
CA ASN A 269 -10.40 -6.42 12.42
C ASN A 269 -11.02 -5.15 13.05
N LYS A 270 -12.36 -5.02 13.04
CA LYS A 270 -13.07 -3.87 13.62
C LYS A 270 -13.57 -4.13 15.05
N LYS A 271 -13.66 -3.06 15.84
CA LYS A 271 -14.49 -2.99 17.05
C LYS A 271 -15.83 -2.35 16.69
N SER A 272 -16.91 -2.79 17.32
CA SER A 272 -18.26 -2.24 17.15
C SER A 272 -18.71 -1.49 18.40
N ILE A 273 -19.21 -0.29 18.21
CA ILE A 273 -19.90 0.51 19.23
C ILE A 273 -21.24 0.97 18.67
N ALA A 274 -22.33 0.68 19.37
CA ALA A 274 -23.67 1.03 18.94
C ALA A 274 -24.11 2.34 19.63
N VAL A 275 -24.30 3.41 18.85
CA VAL A 275 -24.60 4.77 19.34
C VAL A 275 -25.66 5.42 18.46
N ASN A 276 -26.71 5.94 19.09
CA ASN A 276 -27.75 6.72 18.43
C ASN A 276 -27.29 8.17 18.18
N ILE A 277 -26.73 8.42 17.00
CA ILE A 277 -26.27 9.77 16.60
C ILE A 277 -27.39 10.78 16.31
N LYS A 278 -28.68 10.38 16.38
CA LYS A 278 -29.78 11.35 16.32
C LYS A 278 -29.99 12.05 17.65
N ASP A 279 -29.55 11.44 18.75
CA ASP A 279 -29.57 12.05 20.07
C ASP A 279 -28.34 12.95 20.25
N PRO A 280 -28.48 14.17 20.82
CA PRO A 280 -27.33 15.03 21.12
C PRO A 280 -26.26 14.38 22.01
N LYS A 281 -26.63 13.55 22.99
CA LYS A 281 -25.67 12.80 23.82
C LYS A 281 -24.91 11.76 22.99
N GLY A 282 -25.56 11.11 22.02
CA GLY A 282 -24.92 10.17 21.10
C GLY A 282 -23.95 10.88 20.14
N THR A 283 -24.36 12.04 19.62
CA THR A 283 -23.49 12.92 18.82
C THR A 283 -22.25 13.34 19.60
N GLU A 284 -22.43 13.68 20.88
CA GLU A 284 -21.34 14.06 21.77
C GLU A 284 -20.32 12.94 21.97
N ILE A 285 -20.78 11.69 22.13
CA ILE A 285 -19.91 10.51 22.21
C ILE A 285 -19.06 10.40 20.93
N VAL A 286 -19.67 10.51 19.76
CA VAL A 286 -18.95 10.42 18.47
C VAL A 286 -17.94 11.55 18.31
N ARG A 287 -18.30 12.78 18.72
CA ARG A 287 -17.39 13.93 18.71
C ARG A 287 -16.18 13.72 19.62
N LYS A 288 -16.39 13.17 20.83
CA LYS A 288 -15.30 12.81 21.74
C LYS A 288 -14.43 11.67 21.19
N LEU A 289 -15.03 10.69 20.50
CA LEU A 289 -14.25 9.64 19.83
C LEU A 289 -13.41 10.19 18.68
N ALA A 290 -13.95 11.11 17.88
CA ALA A 290 -13.22 11.74 16.79
C ALA A 290 -11.94 12.46 17.27
N SER A 291 -11.95 13.06 18.46
CA SER A 291 -10.76 13.69 19.05
C SER A 291 -9.69 12.70 19.54
N LYS A 292 -10.03 11.41 19.65
CA LYS A 292 -9.10 10.32 19.98
C LYS A 292 -8.62 9.54 18.75
N CYS A 293 -9.07 9.93 17.55
CA CYS A 293 -8.79 9.23 16.29
C CYS A 293 -7.92 10.07 15.35
N ASP A 294 -7.18 9.39 14.47
CA ASP A 294 -6.38 10.00 13.42
C ASP A 294 -7.18 10.23 12.14
N VAL A 295 -8.11 9.31 11.87
CA VAL A 295 -8.92 9.27 10.66
C VAL A 295 -10.38 9.09 11.04
N LEU A 296 -11.27 9.83 10.38
CA LEU A 296 -12.71 9.58 10.37
C LEU A 296 -13.11 9.23 8.94
N VAL A 297 -13.84 8.14 8.74
CA VAL A 297 -14.38 7.74 7.44
C VAL A 297 -15.90 7.69 7.54
N GLU A 298 -16.59 8.30 6.57
CA GLU A 298 -18.04 8.35 6.52
C GLU A 298 -18.55 8.28 5.08
N ASN A 299 -19.79 7.81 4.89
CA ASN A 299 -20.42 7.71 3.58
C ASN A 299 -21.90 8.15 3.57
N TYR A 300 -22.21 9.22 4.31
CA TYR A 300 -23.53 9.83 4.29
C TYR A 300 -23.68 10.74 3.06
N LEU A 301 -24.93 11.12 2.76
CA LEU A 301 -25.17 12.17 1.77
C LEU A 301 -24.47 13.48 2.21
N PRO A 302 -23.88 14.24 1.26
CA PRO A 302 -23.21 15.50 1.56
C PRO A 302 -24.08 16.43 2.43
N GLY A 303 -23.50 16.95 3.51
CA GLY A 303 -24.20 17.85 4.43
C GLY A 303 -24.98 17.16 5.54
N LYS A 304 -25.13 15.83 5.52
CA LYS A 304 -25.93 15.13 6.53
C LYS A 304 -25.31 15.19 7.92
N LEU A 305 -24.00 14.97 8.04
CA LEU A 305 -23.28 15.04 9.32
C LEU A 305 -23.05 16.50 9.78
N ASP A 306 -23.00 17.45 8.85
CA ASP A 306 -22.88 18.87 9.16
C ASP A 306 -24.07 19.34 10.05
N LYS A 307 -25.27 18.78 9.83
CA LYS A 307 -26.49 19.09 10.61
C LYS A 307 -26.45 18.67 12.08
N VAL A 308 -25.58 17.73 12.42
CA VAL A 308 -25.37 17.26 13.80
C VAL A 308 -23.99 17.65 14.32
N GLY A 309 -23.27 18.57 13.66
CA GLY A 309 -21.98 19.05 14.13
C GLY A 309 -20.83 18.04 14.01
N LEU A 310 -21.01 16.96 13.22
CA LEU A 310 -19.98 15.97 12.92
C LEU A 310 -19.35 16.16 11.53
N GLY A 311 -19.65 17.29 10.89
CA GLY A 311 -19.04 17.70 9.63
C GLY A 311 -17.56 18.04 9.76
N TYR A 312 -16.84 18.02 8.63
CA TYR A 312 -15.41 18.31 8.60
C TYR A 312 -15.06 19.69 9.18
N ASP A 313 -15.79 20.73 8.79
CA ASP A 313 -15.46 22.11 9.19
C ASP A 313 -15.62 22.30 10.72
N GLN A 314 -16.61 21.64 11.31
CA GLN A 314 -16.82 21.62 12.75
C GLN A 314 -15.71 20.83 13.45
N LEU A 315 -15.42 19.60 13.00
CA LEU A 315 -14.45 18.73 13.65
C LEU A 315 -13.01 19.25 13.52
N LYS A 316 -12.64 19.81 12.36
CA LYS A 316 -11.31 20.39 12.11
C LYS A 316 -10.96 21.49 13.12
N THR A 317 -11.94 22.28 13.55
CA THR A 317 -11.74 23.34 14.55
C THR A 317 -11.25 22.76 15.89
N SER A 318 -11.82 21.62 16.31
CA SER A 318 -11.42 20.94 17.55
C SER A 318 -10.25 19.95 17.39
N VAL A 319 -10.05 19.41 16.19
CA VAL A 319 -9.05 18.37 15.90
C VAL A 319 -8.37 18.69 14.56
N PRO A 320 -7.46 19.68 14.49
CA PRO A 320 -6.83 20.11 13.23
C PRO A 320 -6.00 19.02 12.54
N SER A 321 -5.60 17.99 13.29
CA SER A 321 -4.81 16.85 12.83
C SER A 321 -5.66 15.70 12.26
N LEU A 322 -6.99 15.81 12.29
CA LEU A 322 -7.93 14.79 11.84
C LEU A 322 -7.95 14.70 10.31
N ILE A 323 -7.75 13.50 9.78
CA ILE A 323 -8.01 13.19 8.37
C ILE A 323 -9.48 12.79 8.26
N TYR A 324 -10.26 13.52 7.48
CA TYR A 324 -11.69 13.27 7.29
C TYR A 324 -11.94 12.78 5.88
N CYS A 325 -12.34 11.51 5.72
CA CYS A 325 -12.65 10.91 4.42
C CYS A 325 -14.17 10.76 4.24
N SER A 326 -14.70 11.42 3.22
CA SER A 326 -16.10 11.34 2.79
C SER A 326 -16.19 10.51 1.51
N ILE A 327 -17.01 9.45 1.52
CA ILE A 327 -17.26 8.59 0.36
C ILE A 327 -18.71 8.79 -0.10
N THR A 328 -18.91 9.28 -1.32
CA THR A 328 -20.24 9.66 -1.83
C THR A 328 -20.53 9.04 -3.20
N GLY A 329 -21.79 9.06 -3.65
CA GLY A 329 -22.15 8.56 -4.98
C GLY A 329 -21.53 9.37 -6.12
N PHE A 330 -21.72 10.69 -6.10
CA PHE A 330 -21.41 11.58 -7.22
C PHE A 330 -20.37 12.66 -6.91
N GLY A 331 -19.88 12.73 -5.67
CA GLY A 331 -18.96 13.78 -5.21
C GLY A 331 -19.69 14.96 -4.60
N ARG A 332 -18.92 15.87 -4.01
CA ARG A 332 -19.44 17.14 -3.47
C ARG A 332 -19.58 18.19 -4.56
N GLY A 333 -20.68 18.93 -4.52
CA GLY A 333 -20.98 20.00 -5.47
C GLY A 333 -21.48 19.52 -6.83
N GLY A 334 -21.99 20.46 -7.62
CA GLY A 334 -22.59 20.17 -8.92
C GLY A 334 -24.02 19.58 -8.82
N PRO A 335 -24.60 19.17 -9.96
CA PRO A 335 -26.03 18.86 -10.05
C PRO A 335 -26.47 17.55 -9.36
N TYR A 336 -25.54 16.68 -8.98
CA TYR A 336 -25.83 15.36 -8.40
C TYR A 336 -25.32 15.19 -6.96
N ASP A 337 -24.89 16.26 -6.29
CA ASP A 337 -24.29 16.17 -4.96
C ASP A 337 -25.23 15.57 -3.90
N GLN A 338 -26.53 15.88 -3.95
CA GLN A 338 -27.55 15.34 -3.04
C GLN A 338 -28.17 14.02 -3.53
N ARG A 339 -27.71 13.48 -4.68
CA ARG A 339 -28.29 12.26 -5.24
C ARG A 339 -27.73 11.03 -4.52
N PRO A 340 -28.57 10.11 -4.03
CA PRO A 340 -28.12 8.81 -3.53
C PRO A 340 -27.43 8.01 -4.64
N GLY A 341 -26.30 7.38 -4.32
CA GLY A 341 -25.54 6.57 -5.27
C GLY A 341 -25.22 5.20 -4.70
N TYR A 342 -25.86 4.16 -5.24
CA TYR A 342 -25.42 2.78 -5.10
C TYR A 342 -24.54 2.38 -6.29
N ASP A 343 -23.66 1.42 -6.07
CA ASP A 343 -22.74 0.85 -7.07
C ASP A 343 -23.41 0.68 -8.45
N VAL A 344 -24.49 -0.09 -8.53
CA VAL A 344 -25.14 -0.41 -9.82
C VAL A 344 -25.67 0.83 -10.54
N MET A 345 -26.17 1.82 -9.80
CA MET A 345 -26.68 3.07 -10.39
C MET A 345 -25.53 3.89 -10.99
N VAL A 346 -24.41 3.97 -10.27
CA VAL A 346 -23.22 4.68 -10.73
C VAL A 346 -22.53 3.92 -11.87
N SER A 347 -22.53 2.59 -11.81
CA SER A 347 -22.07 1.68 -12.87
C SER A 347 -22.74 1.94 -14.21
N GLY A 348 -24.07 2.14 -14.19
CA GLY A 348 -24.82 2.56 -15.35
C GLY A 348 -24.46 3.98 -15.81
N ILE A 349 -24.49 4.95 -14.89
CA ILE A 349 -24.29 6.37 -15.23
C ILE A 349 -22.89 6.66 -15.78
N GLY A 350 -21.83 6.10 -15.18
CA GLY A 350 -20.46 6.30 -15.64
C GLY A 350 -20.01 5.31 -16.72
N GLY A 351 -20.93 4.61 -17.39
CA GLY A 351 -20.65 3.83 -18.60
C GLY A 351 -20.02 2.43 -18.42
N LEU A 352 -19.75 1.96 -17.19
CA LEU A 352 -19.13 0.63 -17.01
C LEU A 352 -20.06 -0.50 -17.49
N MET A 353 -21.36 -0.39 -17.21
CA MET A 353 -22.33 -1.39 -17.70
C MET A 353 -22.45 -1.37 -19.23
N HIS A 354 -22.29 -0.20 -19.86
CA HIS A 354 -22.38 -0.08 -21.32
C HIS A 354 -21.37 -0.97 -22.03
N ILE A 355 -20.15 -1.04 -21.48
CA ILE A 355 -19.03 -1.81 -22.04
C ILE A 355 -18.91 -3.24 -21.50
N THR A 356 -19.80 -3.65 -20.59
CA THR A 356 -19.74 -4.95 -19.92
C THR A 356 -20.86 -5.87 -20.40
N GLY A 357 -20.50 -7.09 -20.81
CA GLY A 357 -21.44 -8.13 -21.22
C GLY A 357 -21.10 -8.74 -22.58
N PRO A 358 -21.88 -9.72 -23.06
CA PRO A 358 -21.74 -10.28 -24.40
C PRO A 358 -21.98 -9.21 -25.48
N GLU A 359 -21.33 -9.40 -26.63
CA GLU A 359 -21.61 -8.64 -27.85
C GLU A 359 -23.08 -8.82 -28.25
N ASP A 360 -23.71 -7.74 -28.77
CA ASP A 360 -25.12 -7.70 -29.19
C ASP A 360 -26.18 -8.11 -28.15
N SER A 361 -25.82 -8.14 -26.87
CA SER A 361 -26.72 -8.42 -25.74
C SER A 361 -27.00 -7.17 -24.91
N ASP A 362 -27.97 -7.22 -23.98
CA ASP A 362 -28.21 -6.16 -23.01
C ASP A 362 -26.98 -5.86 -22.12
N PRO A 363 -26.79 -4.59 -21.67
CA PRO A 363 -25.76 -4.21 -20.70
C PRO A 363 -25.79 -5.06 -19.42
N CYS A 364 -24.62 -5.50 -18.97
CA CYS A 364 -24.47 -6.32 -17.78
C CYS A 364 -23.74 -5.57 -16.67
N LYS A 365 -24.09 -5.83 -15.41
CA LYS A 365 -23.25 -5.43 -14.27
C LYS A 365 -22.13 -6.45 -14.04
N VAL A 366 -21.04 -6.03 -13.42
CA VAL A 366 -20.02 -6.95 -12.91
C VAL A 366 -20.62 -7.80 -11.77
N GLY A 367 -20.10 -9.02 -11.59
CA GLY A 367 -20.62 -9.99 -10.62
C GLY A 367 -20.62 -9.49 -9.16
N ILE A 368 -19.72 -8.57 -8.83
CA ILE A 368 -19.64 -7.85 -7.55
C ILE A 368 -19.88 -6.36 -7.75
N ALA A 369 -20.09 -5.64 -6.64
CA ALA A 369 -20.14 -4.18 -6.62
C ALA A 369 -18.72 -3.60 -6.79
N VAL A 370 -18.23 -3.64 -8.03
CA VAL A 370 -16.85 -3.30 -8.39
C VAL A 370 -16.55 -1.81 -8.23
N THR A 371 -17.54 -0.95 -8.44
CA THR A 371 -17.40 0.50 -8.24
C THR A 371 -17.21 0.80 -6.75
N ASP A 372 -17.98 0.17 -5.87
CA ASP A 372 -17.79 0.30 -4.40
C ASP A 372 -16.40 -0.18 -3.96
N ILE A 373 -15.97 -1.37 -4.40
CA ILE A 373 -14.66 -1.92 -4.07
C ILE A 373 -13.53 -1.01 -4.57
N THR A 374 -13.64 -0.50 -5.80
CA THR A 374 -12.64 0.36 -6.41
C THR A 374 -12.57 1.71 -5.71
N THR A 375 -13.71 2.31 -5.34
CA THR A 375 -13.73 3.51 -4.52
C THR A 375 -13.10 3.28 -3.16
N GLY A 376 -13.32 2.11 -2.56
CA GLY A 376 -12.66 1.76 -1.31
C GLY A 376 -11.14 1.68 -1.43
N LEU A 377 -10.62 1.17 -2.56
CA LEU A 377 -9.18 1.15 -2.85
C LEU A 377 -8.62 2.57 -3.05
N TYR A 378 -9.33 3.45 -3.76
CA TYR A 378 -8.94 4.86 -3.90
C TYR A 378 -8.94 5.59 -2.55
N ALA A 379 -9.99 5.41 -1.73
CA ALA A 379 -10.09 6.02 -0.41
C ALA A 379 -8.97 5.52 0.52
N HIS A 380 -8.70 4.20 0.51
CA HIS A 380 -7.57 3.61 1.24
C HIS A 380 -6.24 4.28 0.84
N GLY A 381 -5.93 4.39 -0.45
CA GLY A 381 -4.72 5.04 -0.94
C GLY A 381 -4.63 6.52 -0.55
N ALA A 382 -5.73 7.26 -0.64
CA ALA A 382 -5.79 8.67 -0.26
C ALA A 382 -5.56 8.86 1.25
N ILE A 383 -6.14 8.01 2.10
CA ILE A 383 -5.91 8.03 3.55
C ILE A 383 -4.44 7.75 3.87
N MET A 384 -3.83 6.76 3.21
CA MET A 384 -2.40 6.46 3.39
C MET A 384 -1.52 7.67 3.02
N ALA A 385 -1.80 8.33 1.90
CA ALA A 385 -1.09 9.54 1.49
C ALA A 385 -1.29 10.69 2.49
N ALA A 386 -2.50 10.87 3.01
CA ALA A 386 -2.80 11.89 4.01
C ALA A 386 -2.12 11.62 5.35
N LEU A 387 -2.03 10.35 5.78
CA LEU A 387 -1.27 9.95 6.98
C LEU A 387 0.21 10.28 6.84
N LEU A 388 0.81 10.01 5.67
CA LEU A 388 2.20 10.39 5.39
C LEU A 388 2.39 11.90 5.40
N GLN A 389 1.49 12.67 4.79
CA GLN A 389 1.55 14.13 4.82
C GLN A 389 1.43 14.68 6.24
N LYS A 390 0.50 14.14 7.04
CA LYS A 390 0.27 14.51 8.44
C LYS A 390 1.55 14.36 9.28
N GLN A 391 2.41 13.37 9.01
CA GLN A 391 3.68 13.23 9.72
C GLN A 391 4.61 14.43 9.53
N THR A 392 4.55 15.08 8.37
CA THR A 392 5.40 16.25 8.06
C THR A 392 4.75 17.58 8.46
N THR A 393 3.42 17.69 8.36
CA THR A 393 2.71 18.96 8.58
C THR A 393 2.10 19.07 9.98
N GLY A 394 1.87 17.95 10.66
CA GLY A 394 1.04 17.86 11.87
C GLY A 394 -0.46 18.07 11.62
N LEU A 395 -0.86 18.36 10.38
CA LEU A 395 -2.22 18.73 10.01
C LEU A 395 -2.91 17.60 9.24
N GLY A 396 -4.20 17.42 9.53
CA GLY A 396 -5.08 16.56 8.76
C GLY A 396 -5.65 17.31 7.55
N GLN A 397 -6.48 16.60 6.79
CA GLN A 397 -7.15 17.17 5.63
C GLN A 397 -8.47 16.46 5.36
N LYS A 398 -9.30 17.10 4.54
CA LYS A 398 -10.50 16.49 3.99
C LYS A 398 -10.15 15.72 2.73
N ILE A 399 -10.68 14.50 2.61
CA ILE A 399 -10.60 13.66 1.42
C ILE A 399 -12.04 13.47 0.93
N ASP A 400 -12.31 13.86 -0.31
CA ASP A 400 -13.58 13.60 -0.98
C ASP A 400 -13.37 12.51 -2.04
N CYS A 401 -13.97 11.34 -1.83
CA CYS A 401 -14.00 10.24 -2.78
C CYS A 401 -15.43 10.06 -3.31
N SER A 402 -15.58 9.81 -4.60
CA SER A 402 -16.88 9.46 -5.17
C SER A 402 -16.85 8.21 -6.02
N LEU A 403 -17.97 7.47 -5.98
CA LEU A 403 -18.18 6.30 -6.82
C LEU A 403 -18.02 6.67 -8.30
N LEU A 404 -18.63 7.79 -8.74
CA LEU A 404 -18.56 8.22 -10.13
C LEU A 404 -17.12 8.55 -10.55
N ALA A 405 -16.39 9.34 -9.77
CA ALA A 405 -15.01 9.68 -10.11
C ALA A 405 -14.10 8.44 -10.16
N SER A 406 -14.29 7.52 -9.21
CA SER A 406 -13.54 6.25 -9.15
C SER A 406 -13.81 5.40 -10.39
N GLN A 407 -15.07 5.29 -10.81
CA GLN A 407 -15.44 4.53 -11.99
C GLN A 407 -14.92 5.15 -13.29
N ILE A 408 -15.04 6.48 -13.43
CA ILE A 408 -14.51 7.18 -14.61
C ILE A 408 -12.99 6.99 -14.70
N ALA A 409 -12.27 7.06 -13.58
CA ALA A 409 -10.85 6.76 -13.55
C ALA A 409 -10.56 5.30 -13.95
N MET A 410 -11.41 4.36 -13.53
CA MET A 410 -11.29 2.93 -13.86
C MET A 410 -11.48 2.62 -15.35
N LEU A 411 -12.18 3.47 -16.12
CA LEU A 411 -12.31 3.31 -17.57
C LEU A 411 -10.94 3.37 -18.28
N SER A 412 -9.93 4.01 -17.67
CA SER A 412 -8.53 3.92 -18.08
C SER A 412 -8.33 4.11 -19.60
N HIS A 413 -7.88 3.06 -20.29
CA HIS A 413 -7.63 3.06 -21.74
C HIS A 413 -8.90 3.20 -22.57
N VAL A 414 -10.04 2.61 -22.17
CA VAL A 414 -11.33 2.76 -22.87
C VAL A 414 -11.78 4.22 -22.83
N GLY A 415 -11.71 4.84 -21.66
CA GLY A 415 -12.01 6.27 -21.51
C GLY A 415 -11.07 7.14 -22.37
N THR A 416 -9.78 6.81 -22.39
CA THR A 416 -8.77 7.51 -23.20
C THR A 416 -9.02 7.36 -24.71
N SER A 417 -9.43 6.17 -25.16
CA SER A 417 -9.79 5.90 -26.56
C SER A 417 -10.96 6.78 -27.02
N TYR A 418 -12.00 6.93 -26.21
CA TYR A 418 -13.10 7.83 -26.53
C TYR A 418 -12.65 9.30 -26.50
N LEU A 419 -12.00 9.74 -25.42
CA LEU A 419 -11.63 11.15 -25.21
C LEU A 419 -10.65 11.69 -26.26
N ASN A 420 -9.77 10.85 -26.79
CA ASN A 420 -8.72 11.29 -27.73
C ASN A 420 -8.97 10.87 -29.19
N ALA A 421 -9.74 9.81 -29.43
CA ALA A 421 -9.97 9.28 -30.78
C ALA A 421 -11.45 9.19 -31.17
N GLY A 422 -12.39 9.55 -30.28
CA GLY A 422 -13.83 9.42 -30.51
C GLY A 422 -14.29 7.97 -30.68
N PHE A 423 -13.45 7.00 -30.30
CA PHE A 423 -13.74 5.59 -30.48
C PHE A 423 -14.65 5.08 -29.36
N GLU A 424 -15.93 4.90 -29.67
CA GLU A 424 -16.92 4.32 -28.77
C GLU A 424 -16.68 2.80 -28.63
N THR A 425 -16.36 2.34 -27.42
CA THR A 425 -16.08 0.93 -27.16
C THR A 425 -17.36 0.21 -26.76
N GLY A 426 -17.75 -0.81 -27.52
CA GLY A 426 -18.89 -1.66 -27.20
C GLY A 426 -18.58 -2.81 -26.25
N ARG A 427 -19.53 -3.75 -26.15
CA ARG A 427 -19.41 -5.00 -25.38
C ARG A 427 -18.68 -6.07 -26.19
N TYR A 428 -17.70 -6.73 -25.57
CA TYR A 428 -16.87 -7.75 -26.22
C TYR A 428 -16.92 -9.13 -25.53
N GLY A 429 -17.84 -9.33 -24.58
CA GLY A 429 -17.89 -10.53 -23.75
C GLY A 429 -16.60 -10.68 -22.94
N THR A 430 -15.83 -11.74 -23.22
CA THR A 430 -14.53 -11.99 -22.59
C THR A 430 -13.35 -11.47 -23.41
N ALA A 431 -13.61 -10.89 -24.60
CA ALA A 431 -12.57 -10.47 -25.51
C ALA A 431 -12.03 -9.07 -25.21
N HIS A 432 -10.74 -8.88 -25.45
CA HIS A 432 -10.15 -7.55 -25.49
C HIS A 432 -10.47 -6.85 -26.82
N HIS A 433 -10.80 -5.56 -26.77
CA HIS A 433 -11.16 -4.81 -27.99
C HIS A 433 -9.95 -4.61 -28.92
N SER A 434 -8.79 -4.20 -28.40
CA SER A 434 -7.56 -3.92 -29.15
C SER A 434 -6.56 -5.08 -29.32
N ILE A 435 -6.82 -6.26 -28.75
CA ILE A 435 -5.83 -7.35 -28.73
C ILE A 435 -6.51 -8.66 -29.13
N VAL A 436 -5.99 -9.33 -30.14
CA VAL A 436 -6.59 -10.57 -30.68
C VAL A 436 -5.50 -11.63 -30.91
N PRO A 437 -5.71 -12.89 -30.45
CA PRO A 437 -6.72 -13.32 -29.50
C PRO A 437 -6.33 -12.96 -28.06
N TYR A 438 -7.26 -12.35 -27.33
CA TYR A 438 -7.22 -12.20 -25.88
C TYR A 438 -8.64 -12.39 -25.37
N GLN A 439 -9.05 -13.64 -25.19
CA GLN A 439 -10.44 -13.99 -24.88
C GLN A 439 -10.62 -15.43 -24.40
N ALA A 440 -11.83 -15.77 -23.98
CA ALA A 440 -12.21 -17.14 -23.72
C ALA A 440 -12.66 -17.85 -25.01
N PHE A 441 -12.27 -19.11 -25.13
CA PHE A 441 -12.74 -20.03 -26.15
C PHE A 441 -13.52 -21.16 -25.50
N LYS A 442 -14.65 -21.54 -26.09
CA LYS A 442 -15.42 -22.69 -25.65
C LYS A 442 -14.64 -23.97 -25.97
N THR A 443 -14.50 -24.84 -24.98
CA THR A 443 -13.95 -26.19 -25.11
C THR A 443 -15.09 -27.20 -25.17
N CYS A 444 -14.82 -28.51 -25.26
CA CYS A 444 -15.90 -29.49 -25.29
C CYS A 444 -16.72 -29.55 -23.98
N ASP A 445 -16.14 -29.13 -22.85
CA ASP A 445 -16.72 -29.25 -21.50
C ASP A 445 -16.73 -27.94 -20.69
N GLY A 446 -16.27 -26.82 -21.26
CA GLY A 446 -16.12 -25.56 -20.51
C GLY A 446 -15.60 -24.38 -21.35
N HIS A 447 -14.76 -23.55 -20.73
CA HIS A 447 -14.14 -22.39 -21.36
C HIS A 447 -12.67 -22.27 -20.95
N PHE A 448 -11.81 -21.93 -21.91
CA PHE A 448 -10.39 -21.73 -21.71
C PHE A 448 -9.99 -20.34 -22.21
N LEU A 449 -9.46 -19.52 -21.31
CA LEU A 449 -8.93 -18.18 -21.59
C LEU A 449 -7.53 -18.29 -22.17
N VAL A 450 -7.26 -17.52 -23.22
CA VAL A 450 -5.94 -17.39 -23.83
C VAL A 450 -5.65 -15.93 -24.12
N GLY A 451 -4.47 -15.45 -23.71
CA GLY A 451 -3.95 -14.13 -24.00
C GLY A 451 -2.71 -14.20 -24.89
N ALA A 452 -2.87 -14.04 -26.19
CA ALA A 452 -1.77 -13.87 -27.14
C ALA A 452 -1.54 -12.37 -27.41
N GLY A 453 -1.05 -11.67 -26.39
CA GLY A 453 -0.95 -10.20 -26.38
C GLY A 453 0.04 -9.57 -27.36
N ASN A 454 0.83 -10.36 -28.07
CA ASN A 454 1.77 -9.90 -29.08
C ASN A 454 1.98 -10.98 -30.15
N ASP A 455 2.67 -10.62 -31.23
CA ASP A 455 2.85 -11.48 -32.40
C ASP A 455 3.66 -12.75 -32.10
N GLY A 456 4.64 -12.65 -31.19
CA GLY A 456 5.42 -13.81 -30.73
C GLY A 456 4.56 -14.83 -29.96
N LEU A 457 3.66 -14.37 -29.09
CA LEU A 457 2.70 -15.22 -28.39
C LEU A 457 1.68 -15.82 -29.37
N PHE A 458 1.23 -15.05 -30.37
CA PHE A 458 0.31 -15.55 -31.39
C PHE A 458 0.94 -16.66 -32.23
N ARG A 459 2.20 -16.52 -32.63
CA ARG A 459 2.93 -17.59 -33.33
C ARG A 459 3.05 -18.86 -32.50
N LYS A 460 3.38 -18.73 -31.21
CA LYS A 460 3.42 -19.89 -30.29
C LYS A 460 2.05 -20.56 -30.16
N LEU A 461 0.98 -19.77 -30.10
CA LEU A 461 -0.39 -20.27 -30.07
C LEU A 461 -0.72 -21.04 -31.36
N CYS A 462 -0.42 -20.47 -32.53
CA CYS A 462 -0.66 -21.14 -33.81
C CYS A 462 0.05 -22.49 -33.87
N LYS A 463 1.33 -22.56 -33.49
CA LYS A 463 2.08 -23.82 -33.40
C LYS A 463 1.45 -24.83 -32.45
N LEU A 464 0.99 -24.39 -31.28
CA LEU A 464 0.33 -25.26 -30.29
C LEU A 464 -0.98 -25.84 -30.83
N LEU A 465 -1.72 -25.06 -31.62
CA LEU A 465 -2.98 -25.46 -32.24
C LEU A 465 -2.80 -26.23 -33.57
N GLY A 466 -1.57 -26.39 -34.07
CA GLY A 466 -1.30 -27.01 -35.37
C GLY A 466 -1.67 -26.13 -36.57
N LEU A 467 -1.66 -24.81 -36.39
CA LEU A 467 -1.99 -23.79 -37.38
C LEU A 467 -0.75 -22.99 -37.81
N ASP A 468 0.41 -23.64 -37.99
CA ASP A 468 1.71 -22.97 -38.13
C ASP A 468 1.75 -21.86 -39.18
N ASN A 469 1.12 -22.07 -40.34
CA ASN A 469 1.10 -21.10 -41.45
C ASN A 469 0.30 -19.82 -41.14
N LEU A 470 -0.61 -19.87 -40.15
CA LEU A 470 -1.52 -18.77 -39.85
C LEU A 470 -0.78 -17.56 -39.27
N ALA A 471 0.35 -17.78 -38.60
CA ALA A 471 1.15 -16.71 -38.01
C ALA A 471 1.96 -15.91 -39.04
N ASP A 472 2.18 -16.47 -40.24
CA ASP A 472 2.89 -15.84 -41.35
C ASP A 472 1.94 -15.25 -42.41
N ASP A 473 0.63 -15.54 -42.31
CA ASP A 473 -0.39 -14.95 -43.17
C ASP A 473 -0.45 -13.42 -42.93
N PRO A 474 -0.32 -12.59 -43.98
CA PRO A 474 -0.44 -11.14 -43.88
C PRO A 474 -1.72 -10.65 -43.18
N LEU A 475 -2.81 -11.42 -43.21
CA LEU A 475 -4.05 -11.12 -42.51
C LEU A 475 -3.94 -11.23 -40.98
N TYR A 476 -2.96 -11.97 -40.46
CA TYR A 476 -2.83 -12.28 -39.03
C TYR A 476 -1.42 -12.06 -38.45
N ALA A 477 -0.44 -11.71 -39.29
CA ALA A 477 0.96 -11.56 -38.91
C ALA A 477 1.20 -10.53 -37.79
N THR A 478 0.39 -9.46 -37.75
CA THR A 478 0.47 -8.41 -36.72
C THR A 478 -0.81 -8.30 -35.91
N ASN A 479 -0.74 -7.82 -34.67
CA ASN A 479 -1.94 -7.61 -33.85
C ASN A 479 -2.95 -6.69 -34.53
N ALA A 480 -2.51 -5.62 -35.19
CA ALA A 480 -3.39 -4.73 -35.93
C ALA A 480 -4.16 -5.48 -37.02
N ALA A 481 -3.47 -6.29 -37.83
CA ALA A 481 -4.10 -7.12 -38.85
C ALA A 481 -5.09 -8.13 -38.24
N ARG A 482 -4.76 -8.74 -37.08
CA ARG A 482 -5.66 -9.65 -36.35
C ARG A 482 -6.91 -8.95 -35.79
N VAL A 483 -6.79 -7.71 -35.34
CA VAL A 483 -7.93 -6.90 -34.87
C VAL A 483 -8.88 -6.61 -36.03
N GLU A 484 -8.35 -6.17 -37.18
CA GLU A 484 -9.12 -5.90 -38.39
C GLU A 484 -9.81 -7.17 -38.93
N ASN A 485 -9.11 -8.30 -38.92
CA ASN A 485 -9.60 -9.59 -39.43
C ASN A 485 -10.17 -10.51 -38.35
N ARG A 486 -10.55 -9.98 -37.17
CA ARG A 486 -10.98 -10.80 -36.01
C ARG A 486 -12.13 -11.75 -36.32
N HIS A 487 -13.08 -11.30 -37.14
CA HIS A 487 -14.26 -12.07 -37.52
C HIS A 487 -13.90 -13.31 -38.37
N LYS A 488 -12.75 -13.29 -39.07
CA LYS A 488 -12.21 -14.42 -39.83
C LYS A 488 -11.31 -15.31 -38.98
N LEU A 489 -10.47 -14.71 -38.12
CA LEU A 489 -9.51 -15.45 -37.29
C LEU A 489 -10.20 -16.27 -36.18
N LEU A 490 -11.15 -15.67 -35.46
CA LEU A 490 -11.73 -16.28 -34.27
C LEU A 490 -12.47 -17.60 -34.54
N PRO A 491 -13.23 -17.77 -35.66
CA PRO A 491 -13.80 -19.07 -36.02
C PRO A 491 -12.77 -20.20 -36.10
N LEU A 492 -11.61 -19.97 -36.72
CA LEU A 492 -10.54 -20.97 -36.86
C LEU A 492 -10.00 -21.42 -35.50
N LEU A 493 -9.78 -20.45 -34.60
CA LEU A 493 -9.32 -20.74 -33.24
C LEU A 493 -10.40 -21.47 -32.43
N LYS A 494 -11.67 -21.03 -32.54
CA LYS A 494 -12.81 -21.66 -31.86
C LYS A 494 -12.94 -23.14 -32.23
N GLU A 495 -12.83 -23.47 -33.52
CA GLU A 495 -12.88 -24.85 -34.00
C GLU A 495 -11.80 -25.71 -33.33
N CYS A 496 -10.57 -25.20 -33.23
CA CYS A 496 -9.48 -25.91 -32.56
C CYS A 496 -9.80 -26.15 -31.07
N PHE A 497 -10.17 -25.10 -30.32
CA PHE A 497 -10.43 -25.23 -28.87
C PHE A 497 -11.58 -26.18 -28.53
N GLN A 498 -12.56 -26.36 -29.43
CA GLN A 498 -13.68 -27.28 -29.21
C GLN A 498 -13.29 -28.77 -29.29
N GLN A 499 -12.12 -29.10 -29.85
CA GLN A 499 -11.69 -30.49 -30.07
C GLN A 499 -11.25 -31.22 -28.79
N ARG A 500 -10.95 -30.49 -27.70
CA ARG A 500 -10.43 -31.08 -26.45
C ARG A 500 -11.10 -30.49 -25.22
N GLY A 501 -11.01 -31.23 -24.11
CA GLY A 501 -11.49 -30.77 -22.81
C GLY A 501 -10.63 -29.67 -22.21
N THR A 502 -11.20 -28.91 -21.28
CA THR A 502 -10.55 -27.77 -20.62
C THR A 502 -9.27 -28.19 -19.91
N LYS A 503 -9.27 -29.35 -19.24
CA LYS A 503 -8.08 -29.88 -18.54
C LYS A 503 -6.99 -30.34 -19.51
N GLU A 504 -7.37 -30.89 -20.66
CA GLU A 504 -6.42 -31.29 -21.70
C GLU A 504 -5.74 -30.07 -22.32
N TRP A 505 -6.49 -28.99 -22.56
CA TRP A 505 -5.90 -27.72 -22.96
C TRP A 505 -4.99 -27.14 -21.89
N ALA A 506 -5.41 -27.12 -20.62
CA ALA A 506 -4.56 -26.67 -19.53
C ALA A 506 -3.20 -27.38 -19.56
N LYS A 507 -3.20 -28.72 -19.67
CA LYS A 507 -1.98 -29.53 -19.77
C LYS A 507 -1.17 -29.24 -21.04
N ALA A 508 -1.82 -29.04 -22.19
CA ALA A 508 -1.13 -28.74 -23.45
C ALA A 508 -0.43 -27.37 -23.42
N PHE A 509 -0.97 -26.42 -22.66
CA PHE A 509 -0.39 -25.08 -22.50
C PHE A 509 0.67 -24.98 -21.41
N GLU A 510 0.82 -25.99 -20.53
CA GLU A 510 1.87 -26.00 -19.50
C GLU A 510 3.26 -25.80 -20.11
N GLY A 511 4.04 -24.87 -19.56
CA GLY A 511 5.39 -24.55 -20.04
C GLY A 511 5.46 -23.81 -21.39
N SER A 512 4.34 -23.54 -22.07
CA SER A 512 4.32 -22.82 -23.36
C SER A 512 4.77 -21.35 -23.25
N GLY A 513 4.64 -20.77 -22.05
CA GLY A 513 4.82 -19.35 -21.79
C GLY A 513 3.67 -18.47 -22.32
N ILE A 514 2.57 -19.06 -22.78
CA ILE A 514 1.36 -18.33 -23.18
C ILE A 514 0.46 -18.12 -21.94
N PRO A 515 0.08 -16.88 -21.59
CA PRO A 515 -0.91 -16.63 -20.55
C PRO A 515 -2.25 -17.29 -20.87
N CYS A 516 -2.70 -18.19 -20.01
CA CYS A 516 -3.93 -18.94 -20.20
C CYS A 516 -4.49 -19.50 -18.89
N GLY A 517 -5.73 -19.99 -18.92
CA GLY A 517 -6.34 -20.71 -17.80
C GLY A 517 -7.82 -20.99 -18.00
N PRO A 518 -8.41 -21.91 -17.21
CA PRO A 518 -9.84 -22.16 -17.24
C PRO A 518 -10.64 -20.95 -16.69
N ILE A 519 -11.89 -20.79 -17.12
CA ILE A 519 -12.86 -19.98 -16.37
C ILE A 519 -13.40 -20.81 -15.22
N ASN A 520 -12.93 -20.52 -14.00
CA ASN A 520 -13.33 -21.23 -12.79
C ASN A 520 -14.69 -20.74 -12.26
N ASN A 521 -15.51 -21.67 -11.76
CA ASN A 521 -16.60 -21.34 -10.83
C ASN A 521 -16.05 -21.07 -9.42
N ILE A 522 -16.89 -20.58 -8.50
CA ILE A 522 -16.46 -20.18 -7.15
C ILE A 522 -15.83 -21.35 -6.36
N LYS A 523 -16.38 -22.57 -6.49
CA LYS A 523 -15.82 -23.76 -5.85
C LYS A 523 -14.40 -24.05 -6.36
N ALA A 524 -14.21 -24.04 -7.69
CA ALA A 524 -12.91 -24.28 -8.31
C ALA A 524 -11.87 -23.21 -7.93
N VAL A 525 -12.27 -21.95 -7.77
CA VAL A 525 -11.38 -20.88 -7.27
C VAL A 525 -10.81 -21.23 -5.90
N PHE A 526 -11.65 -21.62 -4.94
CA PHE A 526 -11.18 -21.93 -3.58
C PHE A 526 -10.55 -23.33 -3.45
N GLU A 527 -10.72 -24.19 -4.45
CA GLU A 527 -10.03 -25.48 -4.55
C GLU A 527 -8.67 -25.40 -5.25
N ASP A 528 -8.38 -24.28 -5.93
CA ASP A 528 -7.17 -24.07 -6.73
C ASP A 528 -5.88 -24.27 -5.90
N PRO A 529 -4.88 -25.01 -6.45
CA PRO A 529 -3.63 -25.29 -5.74
C PRO A 529 -2.85 -24.03 -5.34
N GLN A 530 -2.82 -22.99 -6.19
CA GLN A 530 -2.11 -21.76 -5.91
C GLN A 530 -2.83 -20.95 -4.83
N VAL A 531 -4.17 -20.90 -4.87
CA VAL A 531 -5.00 -20.24 -3.83
C VAL A 531 -4.77 -20.87 -2.46
N LYS A 532 -4.73 -22.21 -2.40
CA LYS A 532 -4.43 -22.97 -1.17
C LYS A 532 -2.98 -22.76 -0.72
N TYR A 533 -2.01 -22.86 -1.63
CA TYR A 533 -0.59 -22.68 -1.34
C TYR A 533 -0.30 -21.29 -0.75
N LYS A 534 -0.91 -20.25 -1.35
CA LYS A 534 -0.81 -18.86 -0.91
C LYS A 534 -1.70 -18.52 0.29
N LYS A 535 -2.49 -19.47 0.81
CA LYS A 535 -3.37 -19.28 1.98
C LYS A 535 -4.26 -18.04 1.84
N MET A 536 -4.82 -17.82 0.64
CA MET A 536 -5.63 -16.63 0.34
C MET A 536 -7.01 -16.65 1.04
N VAL A 537 -7.37 -17.75 1.69
CA VAL A 537 -8.54 -17.86 2.56
C VAL A 537 -8.09 -17.80 4.00
N GLN A 538 -8.66 -16.87 4.75
CA GLN A 538 -8.44 -16.71 6.18
C GLN A 538 -9.53 -17.43 6.97
N GLU A 539 -9.13 -18.14 8.02
CA GLU A 539 -10.04 -18.79 8.95
C GLU A 539 -10.01 -18.05 10.29
N LEU A 540 -11.19 -17.75 10.85
CA LEU A 540 -11.35 -16.96 12.08
C LEU A 540 -12.39 -17.60 12.98
N GLU A 541 -12.22 -17.48 14.29
CA GLU A 541 -13.25 -17.85 15.27
C GLU A 541 -14.18 -16.66 15.50
N HIS A 542 -15.46 -16.82 15.15
CA HIS A 542 -16.52 -15.83 15.35
C HIS A 542 -17.36 -16.19 16.57
N PRO A 543 -17.73 -15.23 17.44
CA PRO A 543 -18.44 -15.51 18.69
C PRO A 543 -19.75 -16.32 18.54
N THR A 544 -20.52 -16.07 17.49
CA THR A 544 -21.84 -16.68 17.27
C THR A 544 -21.89 -17.63 16.07
N ALA A 545 -20.88 -17.59 15.19
CA ALA A 545 -20.86 -18.36 13.94
C ALA A 545 -19.75 -19.43 13.93
N GLY A 546 -19.05 -19.60 15.05
CA GLY A 546 -17.92 -20.52 15.17
C GLY A 546 -16.82 -20.20 14.16
N LYS A 547 -16.22 -21.24 13.59
CA LYS A 547 -15.13 -21.09 12.63
C LYS A 547 -15.65 -20.64 11.26
N ILE A 548 -15.39 -19.38 10.92
CA ILE A 548 -15.72 -18.79 9.61
C ILE A 548 -14.52 -18.79 8.66
N ARG A 549 -14.79 -18.75 7.35
CA ARG A 549 -13.78 -18.68 6.28
C ARG A 549 -14.08 -17.50 5.36
N ILE A 550 -13.12 -16.61 5.16
CA ILE A 550 -13.27 -15.40 4.36
C ILE A 550 -12.06 -15.17 3.44
N PRO A 551 -12.20 -14.45 2.31
CA PRO A 551 -11.04 -13.97 1.56
C PRO A 551 -10.12 -13.13 2.45
N GLY A 552 -8.85 -13.51 2.53
CA GLY A 552 -7.83 -12.83 3.33
C GLY A 552 -7.30 -11.55 2.66
N PRO A 553 -6.36 -10.85 3.32
CA PRO A 553 -5.67 -9.70 2.73
C PRO A 553 -4.96 -10.06 1.42
N ALA A 554 -5.08 -9.21 0.40
CA ALA A 554 -4.53 -9.47 -0.94
C ALA A 554 -3.02 -9.19 -1.06
N VAL A 555 -2.41 -8.51 -0.09
CA VAL A 555 -1.02 -8.05 -0.14
C VAL A 555 -0.20 -8.67 0.99
N GLU A 556 0.96 -9.21 0.64
CA GLU A 556 1.98 -9.71 1.57
C GLU A 556 3.19 -8.77 1.60
N TYR A 557 3.80 -8.64 2.77
CA TYR A 557 5.01 -7.91 3.06
C TYR A 557 6.04 -8.92 3.58
N ASN A 558 7.16 -9.07 2.88
CA ASN A 558 8.18 -10.09 3.18
C ASN A 558 7.59 -11.52 3.31
N GLY A 559 6.60 -11.85 2.46
CA GLY A 559 5.94 -13.15 2.45
C GLY A 559 4.92 -13.38 3.57
N GLN A 560 4.55 -12.33 4.31
CA GLN A 560 3.55 -12.39 5.38
C GLN A 560 2.52 -11.28 5.23
N THR A 561 1.26 -11.55 5.60
CA THR A 561 0.28 -10.46 5.75
C THR A 561 0.68 -9.57 6.91
N CYS A 562 0.66 -8.25 6.72
CA CYS A 562 1.10 -7.26 7.72
C CYS A 562 0.17 -7.09 8.93
N GLN A 563 -0.82 -7.96 9.10
CA GLN A 563 -1.74 -7.93 10.22
C GLN A 563 -1.06 -8.45 11.50
N GLY A 564 -1.49 -7.91 12.64
CA GLY A 564 -1.30 -8.58 13.93
C GLY A 564 -2.15 -9.87 13.99
N LEU A 565 -2.62 -10.24 15.19
CA LEU A 565 -3.59 -11.34 15.29
C LEU A 565 -4.91 -10.93 14.61
N PRO A 566 -5.37 -11.65 13.59
CA PRO A 566 -6.60 -11.28 12.89
C PRO A 566 -7.81 -11.51 13.78
N ARG A 567 -8.80 -10.62 13.69
CA ARG A 567 -10.03 -10.69 14.47
C ARG A 567 -11.24 -10.85 13.58
N ALA A 568 -12.15 -11.73 14.00
CA ALA A 568 -13.44 -11.89 13.35
C ALA A 568 -14.23 -10.57 13.37
N PRO A 569 -15.14 -10.36 12.41
CA PRO A 569 -16.10 -9.26 12.44
C PRO A 569 -16.83 -9.18 13.79
N PRO A 570 -17.10 -7.99 14.32
CA PRO A 570 -17.68 -7.84 15.65
C PRO A 570 -19.21 -8.03 15.65
N LEU A 571 -19.74 -8.56 16.76
CA LEU A 571 -21.17 -8.46 17.05
C LEU A 571 -21.57 -6.99 17.22
N LEU A 572 -22.85 -6.68 17.00
CA LEU A 572 -23.37 -5.33 17.21
C LEU A 572 -23.15 -4.90 18.66
N GLY A 573 -22.51 -3.74 18.85
CA GLY A 573 -22.27 -3.18 20.18
C GLY A 573 -21.31 -3.99 21.05
N GLN A 574 -20.55 -4.94 20.47
CA GLN A 574 -19.66 -5.84 21.21
C GLN A 574 -18.64 -5.12 22.08
N HIS A 575 -18.22 -3.93 21.65
CA HIS A 575 -17.15 -3.17 22.29
C HIS A 575 -17.64 -1.83 22.83
N THR A 576 -18.97 -1.59 22.90
CA THR A 576 -19.54 -0.31 23.38
C THR A 576 -19.03 0.02 24.79
N HIS A 577 -19.20 -0.88 25.75
CA HIS A 577 -18.77 -0.67 27.14
C HIS A 577 -17.25 -0.47 27.24
N GLU A 578 -16.46 -1.32 26.58
CA GLU A 578 -14.99 -1.23 26.55
C GLU A 578 -14.51 0.13 26.03
N ILE A 579 -15.06 0.60 24.90
CA ILE A 579 -14.66 1.84 24.26
C ILE A 579 -15.03 3.05 25.12
N LEU A 580 -16.26 3.09 25.65
CA LEU A 580 -16.71 4.19 26.49
C LEU A 580 -15.89 4.29 27.78
N THR A 581 -15.56 3.16 28.38
CA THR A 581 -14.74 3.11 29.61
C THR A 581 -13.29 3.48 29.31
N ASN A 582 -12.64 2.81 28.35
CA ASN A 582 -11.20 2.89 28.18
C ASN A 582 -10.72 4.10 27.38
N LEU A 583 -11.54 4.62 26.45
CA LEU A 583 -11.15 5.75 25.59
C LEU A 583 -11.80 7.08 26.00
N LEU A 584 -13.02 7.04 26.53
CA LEU A 584 -13.74 8.24 26.94
C LEU A 584 -13.83 8.42 28.46
N GLU A 585 -13.36 7.44 29.25
CA GLU A 585 -13.33 7.48 30.71
C GLU A 585 -14.73 7.61 31.34
N TYR A 586 -15.76 7.06 30.69
CA TYR A 586 -17.12 7.05 31.24
C TYR A 586 -17.20 6.03 32.38
N SER A 587 -17.84 6.43 33.47
CA SER A 587 -18.14 5.54 34.59
C SER A 587 -19.22 4.52 34.21
N ASN A 588 -19.25 3.37 34.91
CA ASN A 588 -20.31 2.38 34.74
C ASN A 588 -21.71 2.98 34.92
N LYS A 589 -21.87 3.96 35.82
CA LYS A 589 -23.14 4.64 36.06
C LYS A 589 -23.59 5.47 34.85
N GLU A 590 -22.66 6.20 34.23
CA GLU A 590 -22.95 6.95 33.00
C GLU A 590 -23.32 6.00 31.85
N ILE A 591 -22.56 4.91 31.68
CA ILE A 591 -22.84 3.90 30.65
C ILE A 591 -24.23 3.28 30.84
N SER A 592 -24.57 2.84 32.06
CA SER A 592 -25.90 2.30 32.36
C SER A 592 -27.02 3.32 32.12
N THR A 593 -26.77 4.61 32.37
CA THR A 593 -27.76 5.67 32.08
C THR A 593 -27.96 5.85 30.58
N LEU A 594 -26.87 5.85 29.80
CA LEU A 594 -26.94 5.96 28.33
C LEU A 594 -27.64 4.76 27.70
N GLU A 595 -27.42 3.56 28.24
CA GLU A 595 -28.07 2.33 27.78
C GLU A 595 -29.56 2.34 28.14
N HIS A 596 -29.91 2.74 29.37
CA HIS A 596 -31.31 2.90 29.79
C HIS A 596 -32.07 3.93 28.94
N ASP A 597 -31.40 5.04 28.59
CA ASP A 597 -31.94 6.10 27.72
C ASP A 597 -32.02 5.68 26.23
N GLY A 598 -31.55 4.49 25.85
CA GLY A 598 -31.53 4.02 24.45
C GLY A 598 -30.55 4.78 23.55
N ILE A 599 -29.56 5.47 24.13
CA ILE A 599 -28.55 6.24 23.41
C ILE A 599 -27.44 5.32 22.89
N ILE A 600 -27.16 4.25 23.63
CA ILE A 600 -26.19 3.22 23.28
C ILE A 600 -26.80 1.84 23.44
N GLU A 601 -26.16 0.85 22.84
CA GLU A 601 -26.44 -0.56 23.09
C GLU A 601 -25.13 -1.28 23.40
N CYS A 602 -25.08 -1.99 24.54
CA CYS A 602 -23.99 -2.89 24.84
C CYS A 602 -24.40 -4.32 24.48
N HIS A 603 -23.53 -5.05 23.78
CA HIS A 603 -23.73 -6.48 23.64
C HIS A 603 -23.61 -7.14 25.02
N LEU A 604 -24.71 -7.70 25.51
CA LEU A 604 -24.70 -8.50 26.73
C LEU A 604 -24.05 -9.85 26.40
N GLN A 605 -22.83 -10.08 26.89
CA GLN A 605 -22.30 -11.44 27.00
C GLN A 605 -23.21 -12.20 27.98
N LYS A 606 -24.11 -13.03 27.44
CA LYS A 606 -24.93 -13.93 28.25
C LYS A 606 -24.12 -15.10 28.75
#